data_AF-A0A4R7Q8P4-F1
#
_entry.id   AF-A0A4R7Q8P4-F1
#
_cell.length_a   1.000
_cell.length_b   1.000
_cell.length_c   1.000
_cell.angle_alpha   90.00
_cell.angle_beta   90.00
_cell.angle_gamma   90.00
#
_symmetry.space_group_name_H-M   'P 1'
#
loop_
_entity.id
_entity.type
_entity.pdbx_description
1 polymer ?
#
loop_
_entity_poly.entity_id
_entity_poly.type
_entity_poly.pdbx_seq_one_letter_code
_entity_poly.pdbx_strand_id
1 'polypeptide(L)'
;MGHIQKIILLVVIVPLALFPGGVISYVLLFENLAFETTMWIPVGMTILGICSLVFHFKTRNFYRLLKQQAILPKVEPLFWVLNISYGVVYIVMSLYLIYLLNQLDTWKEYAVVLVFVIPLLIMGIWTLLEAYYLNRLIHVHNFANRHSEIDDIKGDAM
;
A
#
# COMPACT_ATOMS: atom_id res chain seq x y z
N MET A 1 13.90 -0.24 12.97
CA MET A 1 13.33 0.74 12.03
C MET A 1 11.98 0.32 11.47
N GLY A 2 11.76 -0.94 11.06
CA GLY A 2 10.50 -1.37 10.40
C GLY A 2 9.17 -1.15 11.15
N HIS A 3 9.13 -1.22 12.49
CA HIS A 3 7.86 -1.06 13.23
C HIS A 3 7.29 0.37 13.19
N ILE A 4 8.16 1.39 13.27
CA ILE A 4 7.75 2.81 13.21
C ILE A 4 7.26 3.14 11.80
N GLN A 5 8.01 2.72 10.78
CA GLN A 5 7.59 2.83 9.37
C GLN A 5 6.21 2.21 9.13
N LYS A 6 5.94 1.04 9.71
CA LYS A 6 4.64 0.37 9.56
C LYS A 6 3.49 1.16 10.15
N ILE A 7 3.70 1.78 11.32
CA ILE A 7 2.70 2.66 11.95
C ILE A 7 2.46 3.88 11.08
N ILE A 8 3.52 4.53 10.59
CA ILE A 8 3.41 5.70 9.71
C ILE A 8 2.60 5.36 8.45
N LEU A 9 2.94 4.25 7.78
CA LEU A 9 2.20 3.78 6.62
C LEU A 9 0.73 3.52 6.95
N LEU A 10 0.43 2.90 8.09
CA LEU A 10 -0.94 2.61 8.50
C LEU A 10 -1.74 3.88 8.78
N VAL A 11 -1.13 4.90 9.39
CA VAL A 11 -1.80 6.20 9.62
C VAL A 11 -2.05 6.94 8.31
N VAL A 12 -1.08 6.92 7.39
CA VAL A 12 -1.18 7.65 6.12
C VAL A 12 -2.08 6.94 5.10
N ILE A 13 -2.17 5.60 5.14
CA ILE A 13 -3.00 4.85 4.20
C ILE A 13 -4.49 5.03 4.43
N VAL A 14 -4.91 5.30 5.66
CA VAL A 14 -6.32 5.51 6.02
C VAL A 14 -6.93 6.69 5.25
N PRO A 15 -6.41 7.94 5.35
CA PRO A 15 -6.97 9.05 4.60
C PRO A 15 -6.82 8.84 3.10
N LEU A 16 -5.71 8.25 2.63
CA LEU A 16 -5.52 7.97 1.20
C LEU A 16 -6.53 6.98 0.63
N ALA A 17 -6.87 5.93 1.39
CA ALA A 17 -7.86 4.93 0.99
C ALA A 17 -9.29 5.50 0.96
N LEU A 18 -9.61 6.35 1.93
CA LEU A 18 -10.96 6.90 2.09
C LEU A 18 -11.21 8.14 1.25
N PHE A 19 -10.17 8.93 0.94
CA PHE A 19 -10.31 10.20 0.22
C PHE A 19 -11.03 10.07 -1.13
N PRO A 20 -10.68 9.13 -2.04
CA PRO A 20 -11.36 8.99 -3.33
C PRO A 20 -12.87 8.73 -3.18
N GLY A 21 -13.24 7.79 -2.31
CA GLY A 21 -14.64 7.46 -2.00
C GLY A 21 -15.37 8.59 -1.30
N GLY A 22 -14.68 9.37 -0.44
CA GLY A 22 -15.20 10.57 0.18
C GLY A 22 -15.55 11.66 -0.84
N VAL A 23 -14.67 11.89 -1.83
CA VAL A 23 -14.91 12.85 -2.92
C VAL A 23 -16.13 12.43 -3.76
N ILE A 24 -16.23 11.16 -4.16
CA ILE A 24 -17.41 10.69 -4.91
C ILE A 24 -18.68 10.84 -4.08
N SER A 25 -18.64 10.41 -2.81
CA SER A 25 -19.80 10.49 -1.92
C SER A 25 -20.26 11.94 -1.78
N TYR A 26 -19.32 12.88 -1.68
CA TYR A 26 -19.64 14.31 -1.63
C TYR A 26 -20.34 14.78 -2.91
N VAL A 27 -19.77 14.46 -4.07
CA VAL A 27 -20.32 14.83 -5.39
C VAL A 27 -21.74 14.29 -5.59
N LEU A 28 -21.97 13.02 -5.26
CA LEU A 28 -23.28 12.39 -5.46
C LEU A 28 -24.34 12.90 -4.48
N LEU A 29 -23.97 13.09 -3.21
CA LEU A 29 -24.93 13.42 -2.15
C LEU A 29 -25.23 14.92 -2.02
N PHE A 30 -24.23 15.77 -2.28
CA PHE A 30 -24.36 17.22 -2.08
C PHE A 30 -24.47 17.98 -3.39
N GLU A 31 -23.73 17.59 -4.43
CA GLU A 31 -23.80 18.24 -5.74
C GLU A 31 -24.90 17.66 -6.64
N ASN A 32 -25.53 16.55 -6.22
CA ASN A 32 -26.61 15.85 -6.94
C ASN A 32 -26.27 15.52 -8.40
N LEU A 33 -24.99 15.30 -8.69
CA LEU A 33 -24.54 14.89 -10.02
C LEU A 33 -24.89 13.41 -10.27
N ALA A 34 -25.19 13.09 -11.52
CA ALA A 34 -25.43 11.71 -11.93
C ALA A 34 -24.13 10.89 -11.85
N PHE A 35 -24.25 9.61 -11.50
CA PHE A 35 -23.10 8.72 -11.49
C PHE A 35 -22.62 8.45 -12.91
N GLU A 36 -21.37 8.84 -13.21
CA GLU A 36 -20.74 8.62 -14.51
C GLU A 36 -19.76 7.44 -14.49
N THR A 37 -19.45 6.88 -15.66
CA THR A 37 -18.56 5.72 -15.76
C THR A 37 -17.15 6.02 -15.24
N THR A 38 -16.68 7.26 -15.37
CA THR A 38 -15.38 7.72 -14.85
C THR A 38 -15.31 7.66 -13.32
N MET A 39 -16.45 7.74 -12.62
CA MET A 39 -16.52 7.68 -11.16
C MET A 39 -16.20 6.28 -10.61
N TRP A 40 -16.19 5.23 -11.45
CA TRP A 40 -15.73 3.89 -11.05
C TRP A 40 -14.24 3.87 -10.66
N ILE A 41 -13.42 4.76 -11.21
CA ILE A 41 -11.99 4.84 -10.89
C ILE A 41 -11.79 5.13 -9.38
N PRO A 42 -12.33 6.24 -8.84
CA PRO A 42 -12.19 6.52 -7.41
C PRO A 42 -12.89 5.49 -6.51
N VAL A 43 -13.97 4.82 -6.96
CA VAL A 43 -14.57 3.68 -6.23
C VAL A 43 -13.57 2.52 -6.12
N GLY A 44 -12.98 2.11 -7.25
CA GLY A 44 -11.99 1.05 -7.29
C GLY A 44 -10.75 1.39 -6.45
N MET A 45 -10.31 2.64 -6.47
CA MET A 45 -9.21 3.11 -5.62
C MET A 45 -9.52 2.96 -4.13
N THR A 46 -10.74 3.29 -3.70
CA THR A 46 -11.14 3.10 -2.30
C THR A 46 -11.20 1.63 -1.91
N ILE A 47 -11.71 0.74 -2.77
CA ILE A 47 -11.70 -0.70 -2.52
C ILE A 47 -10.26 -1.21 -2.38
N LEU A 48 -9.36 -0.85 -3.31
CA LEU A 48 -7.95 -1.20 -3.24
C LEU A 48 -7.28 -0.65 -1.97
N GLY A 49 -7.62 0.58 -1.58
CA GLY A 49 -7.13 1.22 -0.36
C GLY A 49 -7.57 0.49 0.91
N ILE A 50 -8.81 0.03 0.98
CA ILE A 50 -9.30 -0.80 2.10
C ILE A 50 -8.55 -2.13 2.13
N CYS A 51 -8.36 -2.79 0.99
CA CYS A 51 -7.58 -4.03 0.93
C CYS A 51 -6.12 -3.82 1.35
N SER A 52 -5.51 -2.71 0.97
CA SER A 52 -4.17 -2.32 1.41
C SER A 52 -4.13 -2.06 2.93
N LEU A 53 -5.14 -1.39 3.50
CA LEU A 53 -5.26 -1.20 4.95
C LEU A 53 -5.32 -2.55 5.68
N VAL A 54 -6.14 -3.49 5.19
CA VAL A 54 -6.20 -4.86 5.74
C VAL A 54 -4.84 -5.55 5.66
N PHE A 55 -4.13 -5.42 4.54
CA PHE A 55 -2.77 -5.94 4.38
C PHE A 55 -1.81 -5.36 5.43
N HIS A 56 -1.80 -4.04 5.62
CA HIS A 56 -0.95 -3.38 6.62
C HIS A 56 -1.32 -3.77 8.06
N PHE A 57 -2.60 -3.97 8.34
CA PHE A 57 -3.06 -4.45 9.64
C PHE A 57 -2.62 -5.88 9.92
N LYS A 58 -2.81 -6.81 8.96
CA LYS A 58 -2.33 -8.20 9.08
C LYS A 58 -0.82 -8.28 9.26
N THR A 59 -0.08 -7.37 8.62
CA THR A 59 1.38 -7.34 8.64
C THR A 59 1.99 -6.46 9.75
N ARG A 60 1.18 -5.85 10.63
CA ARG A 60 1.66 -4.88 11.64
C ARG A 60 2.72 -5.45 12.60
N ASN A 61 2.55 -6.71 12.98
CA ASN A 61 3.41 -7.37 13.97
C ASN A 61 4.60 -8.10 13.33
N PHE A 62 4.73 -8.14 12.00
CA PHE A 62 5.76 -8.93 11.32
C PHE A 62 7.17 -8.55 11.76
N TYR A 63 7.48 -7.26 11.82
CA TYR A 63 8.79 -6.80 12.27
C TYR A 63 9.12 -7.16 13.72
N ARG A 64 8.11 -7.30 14.58
CA ARG A 64 8.29 -7.75 15.96
C ARG A 64 8.53 -9.26 16.01
N LEU A 65 7.74 -10.03 15.27
CA LEU A 65 7.83 -11.49 15.23
C LEU A 65 9.12 -11.98 14.57
N LEU A 66 9.58 -11.31 13.51
CA LEU A 66 10.89 -11.54 12.87
C LEU A 66 12.04 -11.42 13.88
N LYS A 67 12.02 -10.39 14.75
CA LYS A 67 13.04 -10.22 15.79
C LYS A 67 12.99 -11.31 16.87
N GLN A 68 11.80 -11.87 17.10
CA GLN A 68 11.58 -12.93 18.09
C GLN A 68 11.76 -14.34 17.51
N GLN A 69 12.15 -14.45 16.22
CA GLN A 69 12.24 -15.71 15.48
C GLN A 69 10.95 -16.55 15.51
N ALA A 70 9.81 -15.91 15.78
CA ALA A 70 8.53 -16.57 15.96
C ALA A 70 7.87 -16.91 14.62
N ILE A 71 6.88 -17.81 14.65
CA ILE A 71 6.07 -18.16 13.48
C ILE A 71 5.37 -16.90 12.95
N LEU A 72 5.55 -16.63 11.65
CA LEU A 72 4.95 -15.47 11.00
C LEU A 72 3.49 -15.75 10.61
N PRO A 73 2.59 -14.76 10.72
CA PRO A 73 1.21 -14.90 10.26
C PRO A 73 1.18 -15.19 8.76
N LYS A 74 0.29 -16.08 8.31
CA LYS A 74 0.04 -16.27 6.88
C LYS A 74 -0.80 -15.11 6.35
N VAL A 75 -0.28 -14.40 5.36
CA VAL A 75 -1.02 -13.39 4.59
C VAL A 75 -1.34 -14.01 3.24
N GLU A 76 -2.61 -14.00 2.85
CA GLU A 76 -3.08 -14.58 1.61
C GLU A 76 -2.44 -13.86 0.41
N PRO A 77 -2.03 -14.57 -0.65
CA PRO A 77 -1.40 -13.96 -1.83
C PRO A 77 -2.23 -12.83 -2.45
N LEU A 78 -3.56 -12.94 -2.38
CA LEU A 78 -4.47 -11.90 -2.85
C LEU A 78 -4.18 -10.53 -2.21
N PHE A 79 -3.96 -10.46 -0.90
CA PHE A 79 -3.70 -9.17 -0.22
C PHE A 79 -2.35 -8.56 -0.62
N TRP A 80 -1.36 -9.38 -0.98
CA TRP A 80 -0.11 -8.90 -1.56
C TRP A 80 -0.34 -8.23 -2.91
N VAL A 81 -1.06 -8.92 -3.80
CA VAL A 81 -1.37 -8.42 -5.14
C VAL A 81 -2.20 -7.15 -5.06
N LEU A 82 -3.20 -7.10 -4.18
CA LEU A 82 -4.06 -5.92 -4.00
C LEU A 82 -3.27 -4.73 -3.44
N ASN A 83 -2.37 -4.95 -2.49
CA ASN A 83 -1.50 -3.89 -1.97
C ASN A 83 -0.53 -3.36 -3.03
N ILE A 84 0.05 -4.25 -3.84
CA ILE A 84 0.91 -3.87 -4.96
C ILE A 84 0.11 -3.08 -6.00
N SER A 85 -1.08 -3.56 -6.36
CA SER A 85 -1.98 -2.90 -7.31
C SER A 85 -2.34 -1.49 -6.83
N TYR A 86 -2.61 -1.33 -5.53
CA TYR A 86 -2.87 -0.03 -4.94
C TYR A 86 -1.70 0.95 -5.10
N GLY A 87 -0.46 0.50 -4.83
CA GLY A 87 0.74 1.30 -5.06
C GLY A 87 0.94 1.67 -6.54
N VAL A 88 0.72 0.72 -7.45
CA VAL A 88 0.81 0.95 -8.91
C VAL A 88 -0.22 1.98 -9.37
N VAL A 89 -1.47 1.87 -8.91
CA VAL A 89 -2.53 2.83 -9.29
C VAL A 89 -2.14 4.25 -8.88
N TYR A 90 -1.56 4.45 -7.70
CA TYR A 90 -1.08 5.80 -7.33
C TYR A 90 0.04 6.31 -8.20
N ILE A 91 1.00 5.46 -8.58
CA ILE A 91 2.06 5.85 -9.50
C ILE A 91 1.47 6.24 -10.86
N VAL A 92 0.56 5.43 -11.41
CA VAL A 92 -0.10 5.71 -12.69
C VAL A 92 -0.91 7.01 -12.62
N MET A 93 -1.66 7.23 -11.53
CA MET A 93 -2.40 8.47 -11.32
C MET A 93 -1.47 9.69 -11.22
N SER A 94 -0.35 9.59 -10.50
CA SER A 94 0.65 10.65 -10.44
C SER A 94 1.26 10.95 -11.80
N LEU A 95 1.58 9.92 -12.61
CA LEU A 95 2.10 10.11 -13.96
C LEU A 95 1.06 10.76 -14.88
N TYR A 96 -0.20 10.39 -14.75
CA TYR A 96 -1.30 11.04 -15.48
C TYR A 96 -1.45 12.51 -15.09
N LEU A 97 -1.39 12.84 -13.80
CA LEU A 97 -1.41 14.22 -13.32
C LEU A 97 -0.18 15.01 -13.80
N ILE A 98 1.00 14.39 -13.85
CA ILE A 98 2.21 15.00 -14.44
C ILE A 98 2.01 15.29 -15.92
N TYR A 99 1.37 14.39 -16.66
CA TYR A 99 1.02 14.65 -18.05
C TYR A 99 0.08 15.86 -18.18
N LEU A 100 -0.93 15.96 -17.32
CA LEU A 100 -1.84 17.10 -17.29
C LEU A 100 -1.14 18.43 -16.95
N LEU A 101 -0.06 18.41 -16.15
CA LEU A 101 0.71 19.63 -15.88
C LEU A 101 1.18 20.31 -17.17
N ASN A 102 1.55 19.55 -18.21
CA ASN A 102 2.00 20.11 -19.48
C ASN A 102 0.90 20.84 -20.27
N GLN A 103 -0.35 20.76 -19.83
CA GLN A 103 -1.51 21.40 -20.44
C GLN A 103 -1.99 22.63 -19.65
N LEU A 104 -1.31 22.97 -18.54
CA LEU A 104 -1.68 24.11 -17.70
C LEU A 104 -0.96 25.37 -18.14
N ASP A 105 -1.65 26.51 -18.07
CA ASP A 105 -1.13 27.79 -18.53
C ASP A 105 -0.63 28.68 -17.38
N THR A 106 -1.06 28.41 -16.15
CA THR A 106 -0.74 29.29 -15.01
C THR A 106 0.04 28.60 -13.90
N TRP A 107 1.11 29.25 -13.41
CA TRP A 107 1.93 28.76 -12.30
C TRP A 107 1.12 28.36 -11.05
N LYS A 108 0.01 29.06 -10.79
CA LYS A 108 -0.89 28.74 -9.68
C LYS A 108 -1.52 27.35 -9.83
N GLU A 109 -1.98 27.00 -11.02
CA GLU A 109 -2.54 25.67 -11.31
C GLU A 109 -1.46 24.58 -11.22
N TYR A 110 -0.25 24.85 -11.74
CA TYR A 110 0.90 23.94 -11.57
C TYR A 110 1.16 23.64 -10.09
N ALA A 111 1.24 24.68 -9.26
CA ALA A 111 1.51 24.53 -7.83
C ALA A 111 0.42 23.71 -7.13
N VAL A 112 -0.86 23.95 -7.46
CA VAL A 112 -1.97 23.19 -6.89
C VAL A 112 -1.90 21.72 -7.26
N VAL A 113 -1.67 21.39 -8.54
CA VAL A 113 -1.61 19.99 -8.99
C VAL A 113 -0.38 19.27 -8.42
N LEU A 114 0.77 19.95 -8.29
CA LEU A 114 1.98 19.38 -7.68
C LEU A 114 1.78 18.94 -6.23
N VAL A 115 0.96 19.67 -5.46
CA VAL A 115 0.60 19.30 -4.08
C VAL A 115 -0.10 17.94 -4.02
N PHE A 116 -0.78 17.51 -5.08
CA PHE A 116 -1.37 16.17 -5.18
C PHE A 116 -0.42 15.14 -5.79
N VAL A 117 0.30 15.52 -6.85
CA VAL A 117 1.22 14.62 -7.57
C VAL A 117 2.27 14.02 -6.65
N ILE A 118 2.97 14.87 -5.90
CA ILE A 118 4.15 14.49 -5.13
C ILE A 118 3.78 13.48 -4.02
N PRO A 119 2.77 13.73 -3.16
CA PRO A 119 2.38 12.77 -2.14
C PRO A 119 1.90 11.44 -2.73
N LEU A 120 1.09 11.47 -3.79
CA LEU A 120 0.60 10.24 -4.43
C LEU A 120 1.76 9.40 -4.97
N LEU A 121 2.76 10.04 -5.59
CA LEU A 121 3.90 9.33 -6.18
C LEU A 121 4.79 8.72 -5.09
N ILE A 122 5.13 9.50 -4.06
CA ILE A 122 5.92 9.05 -2.92
C ILE A 122 5.22 7.87 -2.23
N MET A 123 3.91 7.97 -2.03
CA MET A 123 3.13 6.93 -1.35
C MET A 123 3.00 5.67 -2.19
N GLY A 124 2.79 5.79 -3.50
CA GLY A 124 2.77 4.66 -4.41
C GLY A 124 4.10 3.89 -4.38
N ILE A 125 5.22 4.60 -4.49
CA ILE A 125 6.57 4.01 -4.42
C ILE A 125 6.82 3.37 -3.05
N TRP A 126 6.49 4.07 -1.96
CA TRP A 126 6.72 3.56 -0.61
C TRP A 126 5.93 2.27 -0.34
N THR A 127 4.65 2.21 -0.73
CA THR A 127 3.83 1.01 -0.58
C THR A 127 4.44 -0.20 -1.31
N LEU A 128 5.01 0.01 -2.50
CA LEU A 128 5.69 -1.04 -3.26
C LEU A 128 7.01 -1.47 -2.60
N LEU A 129 7.82 -0.51 -2.15
CA LEU A 129 9.08 -0.80 -1.45
C LEU A 129 8.85 -1.57 -0.15
N GLU A 130 7.82 -1.21 0.62
CA GLU A 130 7.43 -1.93 1.83
C GLU A 130 7.01 -3.37 1.51
N ALA A 131 6.19 -3.58 0.49
CA ALA A 131 5.79 -4.91 0.07
C ALA A 131 7.00 -5.75 -0.37
N TYR A 132 7.89 -5.18 -1.19
CA TYR A 132 9.11 -5.85 -1.62
C TYR A 132 10.01 -6.23 -0.43
N TYR A 133 10.26 -5.29 0.47
CA TYR A 133 11.11 -5.49 1.63
C TYR A 133 10.55 -6.55 2.57
N LEU A 134 9.24 -6.49 2.86
CA LEU A 134 8.59 -7.46 3.74
C LEU A 134 8.61 -8.87 3.13
N ASN A 135 8.35 -9.00 1.83
CA ASN A 135 8.40 -10.29 1.14
C ASN A 135 9.80 -10.91 1.18
N ARG A 136 10.84 -10.09 0.94
CA ARG A 136 12.24 -10.52 1.05
C ARG A 136 12.57 -11.01 2.46
N LEU A 137 12.14 -10.28 3.49
CA LEU A 137 12.37 -10.67 4.89
C LEU A 137 11.69 -12.01 5.24
N ILE A 138 10.46 -12.22 4.80
CA ILE A 138 9.74 -13.49 5.01
C ILE A 138 10.49 -14.65 4.36
N HIS A 139 11.00 -14.46 3.14
CA HIS A 139 11.75 -15.51 2.45
C HIS A 139 13.05 -15.88 3.20
N VAL A 140 13.80 -14.88 3.68
CA VAL A 140 15.02 -15.11 4.46
C VAL A 140 14.70 -15.82 5.78
N HIS A 141 13.65 -15.39 6.49
CA HIS A 141 13.22 -15.99 7.75
C HIS A 141 12.79 -17.45 7.58
N ASN A 142 11.96 -17.73 6.57
CA ASN A 142 11.50 -19.09 6.29
C ASN A 142 12.66 -20.01 5.86
N PHE A 143 13.68 -19.48 5.19
CA PHE A 143 14.87 -20.26 4.84
C PHE A 143 15.70 -20.60 6.08
N ALA A 144 15.91 -19.63 6.99
CA ALA A 144 16.64 -19.84 8.23
C ALA A 144 15.95 -20.86 9.15
N ASN A 145 14.63 -20.72 9.36
CA ASN A 145 13.85 -21.64 10.19
C ASN A 145 13.84 -23.07 9.64
N ARG A 146 13.78 -23.24 8.31
CA ARG A 146 13.87 -24.57 7.70
C ARG A 146 15.24 -25.21 7.90
N HIS A 147 16.31 -24.42 7.90
CA HIS A 147 17.66 -24.94 8.14
C HIS A 147 17.83 -25.38 9.60
N SER A 148 17.37 -24.57 10.56
CA SER A 148 17.42 -24.96 11.98
C SER A 148 16.59 -26.21 12.26
N GLU A 149 15.40 -26.34 11.67
CA GLU A 149 14.58 -27.56 11.80
C GLU A 149 15.29 -28.81 11.26
N ILE A 150 16.06 -28.69 10.16
CA ILE A 150 16.82 -29.81 9.59
C ILE A 150 18.03 -30.18 10.47
N ASP A 151 18.69 -29.18 11.05
CA ASP A 151 19.85 -29.41 11.94
C ASP A 151 19.42 -30.05 13.27
N ASP A 152 18.26 -29.68 13.81
CA ASP A 152 17.67 -30.32 15.00
C ASP A 152 17.32 -31.80 14.75
N ILE A 153 16.77 -32.14 13.57
CA ILE A 153 16.46 -33.54 13.19
C ILE A 153 17.74 -34.39 13.06
N LYS A 154 18.85 -33.79 12.63
CA LYS A 154 20.14 -34.50 12.51
C LYS A 154 20.84 -34.67 13.86
N GLY A 155 20.62 -33.75 14.81
CA GLY A 155 21.17 -33.82 16.17
C GLY A 155 20.53 -34.90 17.04
N ASP A 156 19.23 -35.13 16.89
CA ASP A 156 18.47 -36.17 17.64
C ASP A 156 18.69 -37.60 17.11
N ALA A 157 19.40 -37.76 16.00
CA ALA A 157 19.70 -39.06 15.37
C ALA A 157 21.10 -39.63 15.73
N MET A 158 21.83 -38.98 16.65
CA MET A 158 23.09 -39.48 17.24
C MET A 158 22.90 -39.89 18.69
#